data_AF-A0A645G115-F1
#
_entry.id   AF-A0A645G115-F1
#
_cell.length_a   1.000
_cell.length_b   1.000
_cell.length_c   1.000
_cell.angle_alpha   90.00
_cell.angle_beta   90.00
_cell.angle_gamma   90.00
#
_symmetry.space_group_name_H-M   'P 1'
#
loop_
_entity.id
_entity.type
_entity.pdbx_description
1 polymer ?
#
loop_
_entity_poly.entity_id
_entity_poly.type
_entity_poly.pdbx_seq_one_letter_code
_entity_poly.pdbx_strand_id
1 'polypeptide(L)'
;MTLSVTKPVDFSIIPFFLESNSQYVADILTNICYSVNSEYKFASSEERAKLHLAAVYVSNFVNYLTGLSYELSAPNHMFLMPLAIETIRKAFLYGHPSLVQTGPAVRGDSATIGKHLALLAGHPEHREVYEMLTKMIITKKNI
;
A
#
# COMPACT_ATOMS: atom_id res chain seq x y z
N MET A 1 -1.95 -7.27 -5.19
CA MET A 1 -2.85 -7.46 -6.34
C MET A 1 -4.23 -7.81 -5.82
N THR A 2 -5.27 -7.15 -6.30
CA THR A 2 -6.68 -7.45 -5.99
C THR A 2 -7.14 -8.79 -6.56
N LEU A 3 -6.46 -9.27 -7.61
CA LEU A 3 -6.69 -10.61 -8.17
C LEU A 3 -6.00 -11.67 -7.30
N SER A 4 -6.76 -12.68 -6.89
CA SER A 4 -6.28 -13.83 -6.14
C SER A 4 -6.64 -15.11 -6.88
N VAL A 5 -5.72 -16.08 -6.87
CA VAL A 5 -5.96 -17.43 -7.42
C VAL A 5 -6.82 -18.26 -6.46
N THR A 6 -6.81 -17.95 -5.16
CA THR A 6 -7.38 -18.79 -4.11
C THR A 6 -8.72 -18.29 -3.56
N LYS A 7 -9.15 -17.09 -3.93
CA LYS A 7 -10.37 -16.47 -3.43
C LYS A 7 -11.20 -15.91 -4.58
N PRO A 8 -12.54 -16.11 -4.57
CA PRO A 8 -13.44 -15.41 -5.48
C PRO A 8 -13.21 -13.90 -5.38
N VAL A 9 -13.03 -13.28 -6.54
CA VAL A 9 -12.81 -11.84 -6.67
C VAL A 9 -14.15 -11.17 -6.92
N ASP A 10 -14.50 -10.20 -6.07
CA ASP A 10 -15.60 -9.29 -6.35
C ASP A 10 -15.13 -8.23 -7.34
N PHE A 11 -15.51 -8.39 -8.61
CA PHE A 11 -15.14 -7.44 -9.66
C PHE A 11 -15.88 -6.11 -9.57
N SER A 12 -17.00 -6.05 -8.83
CA SER A 12 -17.79 -4.81 -8.74
C SER A 12 -17.07 -3.68 -7.99
N ILE A 13 -16.04 -4.02 -7.23
CA ILE A 13 -15.23 -3.07 -6.46
C ILE A 13 -13.85 -2.78 -7.07
N ILE A 14 -13.54 -3.34 -8.26
CA ILE A 14 -12.20 -3.24 -8.88
C ILE A 14 -12.27 -2.37 -10.13
N PRO A 15 -11.83 -1.11 -10.10
CA PRO A 15 -11.86 -0.28 -11.30
C PRO A 15 -10.88 -0.79 -12.37
N PHE A 16 -11.34 -0.88 -13.62
CA PHE A 16 -10.49 -1.20 -14.77
C PHE A 16 -10.01 0.04 -15.51
N PHE A 17 -8.71 0.10 -15.80
CA PHE A 17 -8.13 1.10 -16.69
C PHE A 17 -7.94 0.51 -18.09
N LEU A 18 -8.76 0.98 -19.03
CA LEU A 18 -8.84 0.46 -20.39
C LEU A 18 -7.95 1.27 -21.34
N GLU A 19 -7.45 0.61 -22.36
CA GLU A 19 -6.69 1.21 -23.45
C GLU A 19 -7.08 0.51 -24.75
N SER A 20 -7.34 1.29 -25.81
CA SER A 20 -7.82 0.78 -27.09
C SER A 20 -7.24 1.57 -28.23
N ASN A 21 -6.97 0.90 -29.35
CA ASN A 21 -6.48 1.51 -30.59
C ASN A 21 -7.59 1.76 -31.63
N SER A 22 -8.83 1.38 -31.33
CA SER A 22 -10.00 1.54 -32.21
C SER A 22 -11.30 1.52 -31.41
N GLN A 23 -12.36 2.09 -31.97
CA GLN A 23 -13.69 2.10 -31.35
C GLN A 23 -14.23 0.68 -31.15
N TYR A 24 -14.02 -0.22 -32.12
CA TYR A 24 -14.45 -1.62 -32.01
C TYR A 24 -13.86 -2.33 -30.77
N VAL A 25 -12.57 -2.14 -30.50
CA VAL A 25 -11.91 -2.70 -29.32
C VAL A 25 -12.41 -2.02 -28.04
N ALA A 26 -12.61 -0.69 -28.07
CA ALA A 26 -13.15 0.06 -26.95
C ALA A 26 -14.52 -0.51 -26.52
N ASP A 27 -15.42 -0.74 -27.47
CA ASP A 27 -16.76 -1.26 -27.22
C ASP A 27 -16.72 -2.66 -26.61
N ILE A 28 -15.83 -3.54 -27.08
CA ILE A 28 -15.63 -4.87 -26.50
C ILE A 28 -15.16 -4.77 -25.04
N LEU A 29 -14.13 -3.97 -24.77
CA LEU A 29 -13.57 -3.83 -23.42
C LEU A 29 -14.58 -3.26 -22.44
N THR A 30 -15.37 -2.28 -22.88
CA THR A 30 -16.46 -1.70 -22.10
C THR A 30 -17.55 -2.72 -21.81
N ASN A 31 -17.97 -3.52 -22.80
CA ASN A 31 -18.96 -4.59 -22.60
C ASN A 31 -18.49 -5.65 -21.60
N ILE A 32 -17.19 -5.98 -21.59
CA ILE A 32 -16.60 -6.87 -20.58
C ILE A 32 -16.76 -6.26 -19.18
N CYS A 33 -16.40 -4.99 -18.99
CA CYS A 33 -16.55 -4.31 -17.70
C CYS A 33 -18.01 -4.28 -17.23
N TYR A 34 -18.96 -4.02 -18.14
CA TYR A 34 -20.39 -4.07 -17.82
C TYR A 34 -20.85 -5.46 -17.37
N SER A 35 -20.39 -6.52 -18.04
CA SER A 35 -20.77 -7.90 -17.70
C SER A 35 -20.33 -8.34 -16.31
N VAL A 36 -19.28 -7.72 -15.76
CA VAL A 36 -18.77 -7.98 -14.40
C VAL A 36 -19.15 -6.88 -13.40
N ASN A 37 -20.05 -5.97 -13.79
CA ASN A 37 -20.53 -4.84 -12.99
C ASN A 37 -19.39 -3.96 -12.42
N SER A 38 -18.34 -3.75 -13.22
CA SER A 38 -17.17 -2.99 -12.79
C SER A 38 -17.18 -1.58 -13.33
N GLU A 39 -16.71 -0.63 -12.51
CA GLU A 39 -16.30 0.67 -13.00
C GLU A 39 -15.10 0.55 -13.95
N TYR A 40 -15.02 1.44 -14.93
CA TYR A 40 -13.90 1.52 -15.85
C TYR A 40 -13.60 2.96 -16.26
N LYS A 41 -12.35 3.19 -16.68
CA LYS A 41 -11.90 4.47 -17.25
C LYS A 41 -10.88 4.21 -18.35
N PHE A 42 -10.99 4.93 -19.46
CA PHE A 42 -9.93 4.92 -20.47
C PHE A 42 -8.72 5.73 -19.99
N ALA A 43 -7.53 5.17 -20.17
CA ALA A 43 -6.27 5.77 -19.78
C ALA A 43 -5.16 5.40 -20.79
N SER A 44 -4.25 6.33 -21.01
CA SER A 44 -3.05 6.11 -21.81
C SER A 44 -2.11 5.10 -21.16
N SER A 45 -1.23 4.49 -21.96
CA SER A 45 -0.10 3.67 -21.47
C SER A 45 0.69 4.36 -20.36
N GLU A 46 0.92 5.68 -20.48
CA GLU A 46 1.66 6.45 -19.47
C GLU A 46 0.90 6.56 -18.15
N GLU A 47 -0.40 6.87 -18.18
CA GLU A 47 -1.24 6.91 -16.99
C GLU A 47 -1.34 5.53 -16.33
N ARG A 48 -1.51 4.47 -17.12
CA ARG A 48 -1.54 3.09 -16.63
C ARG A 48 -0.22 2.68 -15.97
N ALA A 49 0.92 3.07 -16.55
CA ALA A 49 2.23 2.81 -15.96
C ALA A 49 2.41 3.52 -14.61
N LYS A 50 2.00 4.80 -14.51
CA LYS A 50 2.03 5.56 -13.25
C LYS A 50 1.14 4.93 -12.18
N LEU A 51 -0.10 4.55 -12.55
CA LEU A 51 -1.03 3.88 -11.65
C LEU A 51 -0.53 2.51 -11.20
N HIS A 52 0.07 1.73 -12.11
CA HIS A 52 0.66 0.44 -11.77
C HIS A 52 1.81 0.60 -10.78
N LEU A 53 2.71 1.56 -11.00
CA LEU A 53 3.78 1.86 -10.05
C LEU A 53 3.21 2.27 -8.69
N ALA A 54 2.20 3.14 -8.64
CA ALA A 54 1.52 3.49 -7.38
C ALA A 54 0.87 2.28 -6.69
N ALA A 55 0.32 1.33 -7.47
CA ALA A 55 -0.26 0.09 -6.95
C ALA A 55 0.78 -0.80 -6.24
N VAL A 56 2.03 -0.79 -6.69
CA VAL A 56 3.13 -1.51 -6.02
C VAL A 56 3.34 -0.97 -4.59
N TYR A 57 3.25 0.34 -4.38
CA TYR A 57 3.38 0.93 -3.04
C TYR A 57 2.27 0.51 -2.09
N VAL A 58 1.00 0.56 -2.53
CA VAL A 58 -0.15 0.26 -1.66
C VAL A 58 -0.42 -1.24 -1.48
N SER A 59 0.20 -2.09 -2.29
CA SER A 59 0.01 -3.54 -2.23
C SER A 59 1.29 -4.30 -1.95
N ASN A 60 2.25 -4.33 -2.87
CA ASN A 60 3.43 -5.19 -2.74
C ASN A 60 4.32 -4.76 -1.58
N PHE A 61 4.61 -3.46 -1.47
CA PHE A 61 5.46 -2.95 -0.38
C PHE A 61 4.75 -3.06 0.97
N VAL A 62 3.45 -2.71 1.06
CA VAL A 62 2.67 -2.92 2.29
C VAL A 62 2.66 -4.39 2.72
N ASN A 63 2.52 -5.33 1.78
CA ASN A 63 2.56 -6.76 2.08
C ASN A 63 3.93 -7.21 2.62
N TYR A 64 5.03 -6.73 2.01
CA TYR A 64 6.38 -6.99 2.49
C TYR A 64 6.60 -6.44 3.92
N LEU A 65 6.19 -5.19 4.19
CA LEU A 65 6.27 -4.59 5.53
C LEU A 65 5.41 -5.37 6.55
N THR A 66 4.26 -5.89 6.12
CA THR A 66 3.41 -6.75 6.95
C THR A 66 4.12 -8.08 7.27
N GLY A 67 4.88 -8.64 6.32
CA GLY A 67 5.74 -9.81 6.54
C GLY A 67 6.81 -9.58 7.60
N LEU A 68 7.54 -8.46 7.53
CA LEU A 68 8.51 -8.09 8.57
C LEU A 68 7.83 -7.94 9.94
N SER A 69 6.67 -7.29 9.98
CA SER A 69 5.88 -7.18 11.22
C SER A 69 5.44 -8.54 11.76
N TYR A 70 5.10 -9.49 10.90
CA TYR A 70 4.68 -10.83 11.28
C TYR A 70 5.81 -11.58 11.99
N GLU A 71 7.03 -11.52 11.45
CA GLU A 71 8.22 -12.15 12.03
C GLU A 71 8.55 -11.62 13.43
N LEU A 72 8.44 -10.30 13.64
CA LEU A 72 8.73 -9.67 14.94
C LEU A 72 7.65 -9.92 15.99
N SER A 73 6.40 -10.11 15.56
CA SER A 73 5.25 -10.18 16.46
C SER A 73 4.72 -11.59 16.68
N ALA A 74 5.25 -12.62 15.99
CA ALA A 74 4.82 -13.99 16.18
C ALA A 74 4.95 -14.45 17.65
N PRO A 75 3.95 -15.16 18.21
CA PRO A 75 2.70 -15.63 17.60
C PRO A 75 1.54 -14.61 17.64
N ASN A 76 1.78 -13.40 18.16
CA ASN A 76 0.79 -12.37 18.47
C ASN A 76 0.44 -11.45 17.28
N HIS A 77 0.88 -11.75 16.06
CA HIS A 77 0.68 -10.89 14.87
C HIS A 77 -0.78 -10.53 14.58
N MET A 78 -1.72 -11.41 14.91
CA MET A 78 -3.15 -11.15 14.70
C MET A 78 -3.67 -9.94 15.49
N PHE A 79 -3.04 -9.60 16.63
CA PHE A 79 -3.39 -8.39 17.38
C PHE A 79 -3.07 -7.09 16.64
N LEU A 80 -2.25 -7.15 15.58
CA LEU A 80 -1.91 -5.99 14.76
C LEU A 80 -2.89 -5.76 13.59
N MET A 81 -3.75 -6.74 13.28
CA MET A 81 -4.70 -6.64 12.16
C MET A 81 -5.62 -5.41 12.24
N PRO A 82 -6.24 -5.08 13.40
CA PRO A 82 -7.09 -3.89 13.50
C PRO A 82 -6.31 -2.59 13.23
N LEU A 83 -5.06 -2.52 13.70
CA LEU A 83 -4.18 -1.38 13.48
C LEU A 83 -3.81 -1.22 11.99
N ALA A 84 -3.48 -2.32 11.31
CA ALA A 84 -3.14 -2.30 9.90
C ALA A 84 -4.32 -1.82 9.03
N ILE A 85 -5.52 -2.37 9.29
CA ILE A 85 -6.75 -1.97 8.58
C ILE A 85 -7.04 -0.48 8.77
N GLU A 86 -6.98 0.00 10.02
CA GLU A 86 -7.27 1.40 10.32
C GLU A 86 -6.24 2.36 9.73
N THR A 87 -4.97 1.94 9.67
CA THR A 87 -3.89 2.73 9.06
C THR A 87 -4.15 2.97 7.57
N ILE A 88 -4.50 1.91 6.83
CA ILE A 88 -4.84 2.03 5.41
C ILE A 88 -6.12 2.85 5.24
N ARG A 89 -7.16 2.58 6.03
CA ARG A 89 -8.43 3.31 5.96
C ARG A 89 -8.24 4.81 6.15
N LYS A 90 -7.49 5.24 7.19
CA LYS A 90 -7.20 6.66 7.44
C LYS A 90 -6.41 7.31 6.30
N ALA A 91 -5.47 6.58 5.70
CA ALA A 91 -4.64 7.10 4.61
C ALA A 91 -5.49 7.56 3.40
N PHE A 92 -6.62 6.89 3.13
CA PHE A 92 -7.52 7.24 2.02
C PHE A 92 -8.63 8.23 2.41
N LEU A 93 -8.95 8.41 3.69
CA LEU A 93 -10.08 9.26 4.12
C LEU A 93 -9.72 10.73 4.37
N TYR A 94 -8.49 11.04 4.78
CA TYR A 94 -8.11 12.38 5.26
C TYR A 94 -7.40 13.24 4.20
N GLY A 95 -7.72 13.05 2.92
CA GLY A 95 -7.19 13.82 1.79
C GLY A 95 -5.75 13.47 1.38
N HIS A 96 -4.82 13.39 2.34
CA HIS A 96 -3.45 12.93 2.07
C HIS A 96 -2.85 12.16 3.27
N PRO A 97 -2.14 11.02 3.05
CA PRO A 97 -1.59 10.20 4.13
C PRO A 97 -0.63 10.91 5.10
N SER A 98 0.03 12.00 4.66
CA SER A 98 0.92 12.77 5.53
C SER A 98 0.19 13.44 6.71
N LEU A 99 -1.10 13.74 6.56
CA LEU A 99 -1.91 14.40 7.59
C LEU A 99 -2.27 13.46 8.75
N VAL A 100 -2.22 12.16 8.50
CA VAL A 100 -2.53 11.11 9.49
C VAL A 100 -1.29 10.30 9.87
N GLN A 101 -0.10 10.71 9.43
CA GLN A 101 1.16 10.07 9.80
C GLN A 101 1.44 10.30 11.29
N THR A 102 1.67 9.21 12.01
CA THR A 102 2.00 9.23 13.44
C THR A 102 3.25 8.39 13.72
N GLY A 103 3.59 8.21 15.00
CA GLY A 103 4.71 7.39 15.45
C GLY A 103 5.92 8.19 15.94
N PRO A 104 6.97 7.51 16.43
CA PRO A 104 8.12 8.16 17.06
C PRO A 104 8.92 9.02 16.07
N ALA A 105 9.00 8.63 14.80
CA ALA A 105 9.68 9.39 13.75
C ALA A 105 9.08 10.81 13.57
N VAL A 106 7.75 10.93 13.42
CA VAL A 106 7.08 12.23 13.29
C VAL A 106 7.24 13.09 14.54
N ARG A 107 7.21 12.47 15.73
CA ARG A 107 7.37 13.17 17.01
C ARG A 107 8.82 13.53 17.37
N GLY A 108 9.81 13.00 16.64
CA GLY A 108 11.22 13.16 16.99
C GLY A 108 11.62 12.41 18.27
N ASP A 109 10.93 11.31 18.59
CA ASP A 109 11.19 10.49 19.78
C ASP A 109 12.39 9.57 19.56
N SER A 110 13.59 10.15 19.67
CA SER A 110 14.87 9.47 19.48
C SER A 110 15.11 8.36 20.50
N ALA A 111 14.56 8.49 21.72
CA ALA A 111 14.67 7.48 22.76
C ALA A 111 13.93 6.20 22.37
N THR A 112 12.69 6.31 21.88
CA THR A 112 11.93 5.16 21.37
C THR A 112 12.58 4.57 20.11
N ILE A 113 13.06 5.42 19.19
CA ILE A 113 13.79 4.96 18.00
C ILE A 113 15.03 4.14 18.37
N GLY A 114 15.83 4.61 19.33
CA GLY A 114 17.01 3.89 19.81
C GLY A 114 16.66 2.52 20.42
N LYS A 115 15.57 2.44 21.19
CA LYS A 115 15.06 1.16 21.72
C LYS A 115 14.66 0.19 20.61
N HIS A 116 13.96 0.66 19.57
CA HIS A 116 13.61 -0.18 18.43
C HIS A 116 14.86 -0.69 17.70
N LEU A 117 15.85 0.18 17.43
CA LEU A 117 17.08 -0.24 16.78
C LEU A 117 17.87 -1.29 17.58
N ALA A 118 17.84 -1.20 18.92
CA ALA A 118 18.44 -2.22 19.77
C ALA A 118 17.71 -3.57 19.65
N LEU A 119 16.37 -3.57 19.58
CA LEU A 119 15.59 -4.80 19.33
C LEU A 119 15.89 -5.42 17.96
N LEU A 120 16.27 -4.60 16.97
CA LEU A 120 16.60 -5.04 15.61
C LEU A 120 18.07 -5.42 15.41
N ALA A 121 18.90 -5.45 16.46
CA ALA A 121 20.35 -5.70 16.32
C ALA A 121 20.69 -7.04 15.64
N GLY A 122 19.86 -8.06 15.80
CA GLY A 122 20.00 -9.38 15.15
C GLY A 122 19.29 -9.51 13.80
N HIS A 123 18.65 -8.45 13.30
CA HIS A 123 17.77 -8.49 12.12
C HIS A 123 18.20 -7.40 11.12
N PRO A 124 19.28 -7.62 10.33
CA PRO A 124 19.87 -6.58 9.49
C PRO A 124 18.90 -6.01 8.45
N GLU A 125 18.10 -6.88 7.80
CA GLU A 125 17.08 -6.45 6.82
C GLU A 125 16.01 -5.57 7.47
N HIS A 126 15.49 -5.98 8.64
CA HIS A 126 14.49 -5.20 9.38
C HIS A 126 15.06 -3.83 9.77
N ARG A 127 16.32 -3.82 10.21
CA ARG A 127 17.01 -2.59 10.62
C ARG A 127 17.19 -1.64 9.44
N GLU A 128 17.62 -2.12 8.29
CA GLU A 128 17.80 -1.31 7.08
C GLU A 128 16.48 -0.64 6.66
N VAL A 129 15.40 -1.43 6.58
CA VAL A 129 14.06 -0.92 6.24
C VAL A 129 13.59 0.09 7.27
N TYR A 130 13.74 -0.21 8.56
CA TYR A 130 13.32 0.68 9.64
C TYR A 130 14.06 2.01 9.62
N GLU A 131 15.38 2.00 9.46
CA GLU A 131 16.23 3.21 9.40
C GLU A 131 15.88 4.06 8.18
N MET A 132 15.74 3.44 7.01
CA MET A 132 15.35 4.13 5.77
C MET A 132 14.00 4.82 5.92
N LEU A 133 12.95 4.10 6.35
CA LEU A 133 11.60 4.67 6.47
C LEU A 133 11.55 5.74 7.56
N THR A 134 12.19 5.52 8.70
CA THR A 134 12.29 6.51 9.78
C THR A 134 12.93 7.81 9.28
N LYS A 135 14.05 7.71 8.56
CA LYS A 135 14.73 8.86 7.95
C LYS A 135 13.81 9.60 6.98
N MET A 136 13.15 8.89 6.07
CA MET A 136 12.25 9.50 5.08
C MET A 136 11.06 10.21 5.74
N ILE A 137 10.49 9.64 6.80
CA ILE A 137 9.39 10.25 7.56
C ILE A 137 9.87 11.53 8.28
N ILE A 138 11.05 11.50 8.89
CA ILE A 138 11.63 12.68 9.55
C ILE A 138 11.91 13.78 8.53
N THR A 139 12.52 13.46 7.38
CA THR A 139 12.86 14.47 6.36
C THR A 139 11.63 15.10 5.74
N LYS A 140 10.56 14.33 5.47
CA LYS A 140 9.30 14.86 4.94
C LYS A 140 8.59 15.85 5.88
N LYS A 141 8.89 15.84 7.18
CA LYS A 141 8.37 16.83 8.13
C LYS A 141 9.02 18.21 7.97
N ASN A 142 10.24 18.24 7.43
CA ASN A 142 11.04 19.47 7.31
C ASN A 142 10.79 20.22 5.99
N ILE A 143 9.76 19.83 5.23
CA ILE A 143 9.29 20.43 3.97
C ILE A 143 7.82 20.81 4.19
#